data_AF-A0A537ZWI2-F1
#
_entry.id   AF-A0A537ZWI2-F1
#
_cell.length_a   1.000
_cell.length_b   1.000
_cell.length_c   1.000
_cell.angle_alpha   90.00
_cell.angle_beta   90.00
_cell.angle_gamma   90.00
#
_symmetry.space_group_name_H-M   'P 1'
#
loop_
_entity.id
_entity.type
_entity.pdbx_description
1 polymer ?
#
loop_
_entity_poly.entity_id
_entity_poly.type
_entity_poly.pdbx_seq_one_letter_code
_entity_poly.pdbx_strand_id
1 'polypeptide(L)'
;METSNYFVDNDPSGTSGGDLVGSAGDLRRHGRDIGSFSTACTLVSPVKAQCQASLIWSGRGTIELAGSLKIKQTRNVVAIIGGTHDFRRARGEATLKTGNGPVTRVGLRNLR
;
A
#
# COMPACT_ATOMS: atom_id res chain seq x y z
N MET A 1 -2.84 13.14 13.40
CA MET A 1 -2.87 12.43 12.10
C MET A 1 -1.43 12.19 11.76
N GLU A 2 -0.96 10.96 11.93
CA GLU A 2 0.46 10.68 11.78
C GLU A 2 0.62 9.63 10.68
N THR A 3 0.90 10.13 9.47
CA THR A 3 1.44 9.28 8.41
C THR A 3 2.94 9.52 8.41
N SER A 4 3.70 8.49 8.73
CA SER A 4 5.15 8.51 8.56
C SER A 4 5.47 8.05 7.15
N ASN A 5 6.42 8.71 6.50
CA ASN A 5 6.90 8.35 5.17
C ASN A 5 8.43 8.26 5.23
N TYR A 6 9.02 7.39 4.44
CA TYR A 6 10.46 7.34 4.25
C TYR A 6 10.82 7.17 2.77
N PHE A 7 12.00 7.64 2.41
CA PHE A 7 12.62 7.44 1.11
C PHE A 7 14.11 7.13 1.34
N VAL A 8 14.60 6.07 0.71
CA VAL A 8 16.01 5.67 0.71
C VAL A 8 16.50 5.75 -0.73
N ASP A 9 17.35 6.74 -0.98
CA ASP A 9 18.06 6.96 -2.25
C ASP A 9 19.24 5.99 -2.31
N ASN A 10 19.15 5.01 -3.21
CA ASN A 10 20.23 4.06 -3.46
C ASN A 10 20.96 4.48 -4.75
N ASP A 11 22.27 4.24 -4.83
CA ASP A 11 23.03 4.60 -6.03
C ASP A 11 22.47 3.90 -7.30
N PRO A 12 22.39 4.62 -8.43
CA PRO A 12 22.83 6.00 -8.64
C PRO A 12 21.89 7.04 -8.04
N SER A 13 22.45 8.12 -7.51
CA SER A 13 21.71 9.18 -6.82
C SER A 13 20.57 9.79 -7.65
N GLY A 14 19.53 10.19 -6.94
CA GLY A 14 18.27 10.65 -7.52
C GLY A 14 17.32 9.48 -7.80
N THR A 15 16.08 9.78 -8.21
CA THR A 15 15.06 8.74 -8.34
C THR A 15 15.44 7.69 -9.39
N SER A 16 15.79 6.50 -8.93
CA SER A 16 16.37 5.44 -9.75
C SER A 16 15.78 4.06 -9.42
N GLY A 17 16.17 3.04 -10.20
CA GLY A 17 15.79 1.66 -9.90
C GLY A 17 16.62 1.13 -8.73
N GLY A 18 15.97 0.62 -7.70
CA GLY A 18 16.61 0.17 -6.46
C GLY A 18 16.23 0.99 -5.23
N ASP A 19 15.78 2.23 -5.41
CA ASP A 19 15.33 3.09 -4.30
C ASP A 19 14.18 2.45 -3.51
N LEU A 20 14.12 2.77 -2.21
CA LEU A 20 13.05 2.30 -1.35
C LEU A 20 12.15 3.47 -0.95
N VAL A 21 10.85 3.23 -0.98
CA VAL A 21 9.85 4.17 -0.46
C VAL A 21 8.81 3.42 0.33
N GLY A 22 8.38 4.00 1.45
CA GLY A 22 7.33 3.40 2.25
C GLY A 22 6.62 4.42 3.11
N SER A 23 5.52 3.95 3.67
CA SER A 23 4.66 4.76 4.53
C SER A 23 3.90 3.89 5.51
N ALA A 24 3.59 4.44 6.68
CA ALA A 24 2.73 3.83 7.67
C ALA A 24 1.84 4.88 8.34
N GLY A 25 0.67 4.46 8.82
CA GLY A 25 -0.26 5.35 9.52
C GLY A 25 -1.62 4.72 9.81
N ASP A 26 -2.60 5.56 10.16
CA ASP A 26 -3.95 5.12 10.50
C ASP A 26 -4.76 4.67 9.28
N LEU A 27 -5.54 3.60 9.43
CA LEU A 27 -6.57 3.17 8.49
C LEU A 27 -7.94 3.68 8.97
N ARG A 28 -8.66 4.42 8.12
CA ARG A 28 -9.97 4.99 8.47
C ARG A 28 -11.08 4.57 7.52
N ARG A 29 -12.29 4.43 8.06
CA ARG A 29 -13.52 4.22 7.29
C ARG A 29 -14.60 5.20 7.76
N HIS A 30 -15.05 6.07 6.85
CA HIS A 30 -16.01 7.14 7.16
C HIS A 30 -15.58 8.02 8.35
N GLY A 31 -14.30 8.38 8.41
CA GLY A 31 -13.72 9.21 9.48
C GLY A 31 -13.39 8.47 10.78
N ARG A 32 -13.90 7.25 10.97
CA ARG A 32 -13.58 6.41 12.14
C ARG A 32 -12.28 5.65 11.92
N ASP A 33 -11.42 5.66 12.93
CA ASP A 33 -10.25 4.78 12.99
C ASP A 33 -10.67 3.31 13.09
N ILE A 34 -10.09 2.50 12.20
CA ILE A 34 -10.34 1.06 12.11
C ILE A 34 -9.06 0.23 12.20
N GLY A 35 -7.91 0.89 12.39
CA GLY A 35 -6.61 0.25 12.55
C GLY A 35 -5.48 1.02 11.88
N SER A 36 -4.50 0.32 11.33
CA SER A 36 -3.30 0.93 10.75
C SER A 36 -2.94 0.29 9.41
N PHE A 37 -1.98 0.88 8.72
CA PHE A 37 -1.37 0.30 7.54
C PHE A 37 0.14 0.50 7.56
N SER A 38 0.84 -0.36 6.83
CA SER A 38 2.24 -0.16 6.47
C SER A 38 2.46 -0.55 5.00
N THR A 39 3.39 0.12 4.35
CA THR A 39 3.74 -0.10 2.95
C THR A 39 5.25 -0.02 2.77
N ALA A 40 5.76 -0.87 1.89
CA ALA A 40 7.14 -0.81 1.43
C ALA A 40 7.18 -1.10 -0.06
N CYS A 41 7.95 -0.31 -0.78
CA CYS A 41 8.10 -0.39 -2.21
C CYS A 41 9.56 -0.29 -2.61
N THR A 42 9.95 -1.05 -3.62
CA THR A 42 11.20 -0.87 -4.35
C THR A 42 10.89 -0.24 -5.70
N LEU A 43 11.56 0.86 -6.03
CA LEU A 43 11.47 1.45 -7.36
C LEU A 43 12.12 0.49 -8.36
N VAL A 44 11.36 0.10 -9.38
CA VAL A 44 11.87 -0.68 -10.52
C VAL A 44 12.40 0.29 -11.59
N SER A 45 11.85 1.49 -11.64
CA SER A 45 12.31 2.61 -12.46
C SER A 45 11.75 3.93 -11.89
N PRO A 46 12.12 5.10 -12.42
CA PRO A 46 11.60 6.39 -11.95
C PRO A 46 10.07 6.55 -12.06
N VAL A 47 9.37 5.63 -12.73
CA VAL A 47 7.92 5.68 -12.95
C VAL A 47 7.19 4.40 -12.52
N LYS A 48 7.90 3.39 -12.02
CA LYS A 48 7.32 2.10 -11.62
C LYS A 48 7.92 1.62 -10.31
N ALA A 49 7.10 1.05 -9.44
CA ALA A 49 7.53 0.44 -8.19
C ALA A 49 6.91 -0.95 -8.03
N GLN A 50 7.58 -1.83 -7.30
CA GLN A 50 7.02 -3.07 -6.80
C GLN A 50 6.76 -2.91 -5.30
N CYS A 51 5.53 -3.13 -4.87
CA CYS A 51 5.10 -2.80 -3.52
C CYS A 51 4.46 -3.97 -2.78
N GLN A 52 4.60 -3.95 -1.47
CA GLN A 52 3.83 -4.72 -0.51
C GLN A 52 3.17 -3.78 0.48
N ALA A 53 1.98 -4.14 0.94
CA ALA A 53 1.26 -3.38 1.95
C ALA A 53 0.49 -4.30 2.89
N SER A 54 0.53 -3.99 4.17
CA SER A 54 -0.27 -4.64 5.20
C SER A 54 -1.31 -3.66 5.71
N LEU A 55 -2.58 -4.04 5.61
CA LEU A 55 -3.70 -3.33 6.22
C LEU A 55 -4.09 -4.08 7.49
N ILE A 56 -3.98 -3.43 8.65
CA ILE A 56 -4.13 -4.04 9.96
C ILE A 56 -5.43 -3.52 10.59
N TRP A 57 -6.45 -4.36 10.74
CA TRP A 57 -7.69 -3.99 11.42
C TRP A 57 -7.60 -4.29 12.91
N SER A 58 -7.89 -3.29 13.75
CA SER A 58 -7.89 -3.42 15.20
C SER A 58 -8.81 -4.56 15.67
N GLY A 59 -8.19 -5.62 16.20
CA GLY A 59 -8.89 -6.80 16.73
C GLY A 59 -9.48 -7.76 15.69
N ARG A 60 -9.24 -7.55 14.38
CA ARG A 60 -9.85 -8.37 13.30
C ARG A 60 -8.85 -9.08 12.40
N GLY A 61 -7.58 -8.70 12.45
CA GLY A 61 -6.50 -9.28 11.66
C GLY A 61 -6.02 -8.36 10.54
N THR A 62 -5.31 -8.96 9.58
CA THR A 62 -4.61 -8.24 8.51
C THR A 62 -5.09 -8.65 7.13
N ILE A 63 -4.98 -7.75 6.16
CA ILE A 63 -5.03 -8.03 4.73
C ILE A 63 -3.71 -7.61 4.10
N GLU A 64 -3.09 -8.53 3.38
CA GLU A 64 -1.82 -8.32 2.70
C GLU A 64 -2.07 -8.04 1.21
N LEU A 65 -1.39 -7.02 0.69
CA LEU A 65 -1.46 -6.60 -0.70
C LEU A 65 -0.06 -6.68 -1.34
N ALA A 66 0.00 -7.04 -2.61
CA ALA A 66 1.22 -6.93 -3.39
C ALA A 66 0.95 -6.63 -4.86
N GLY A 67 1.83 -5.84 -5.48
CA GLY A 67 1.75 -5.57 -6.91
C GLY A 67 2.64 -4.44 -7.38
N SER A 68 2.69 -4.27 -8.69
CA SER A 68 3.45 -3.18 -9.31
C SER A 68 2.58 -1.93 -9.42
N LEU A 69 3.15 -0.78 -9.04
CA LEU A 69 2.52 0.53 -9.15
C LEU A 69 3.17 1.34 -10.26
N LYS A 70 2.37 2.10 -10.99
CA LYS A 70 2.81 3.20 -11.85
C LYS A 70 2.68 4.51 -11.04
N ILE A 71 3.81 5.14 -10.74
CA ILE A 71 3.89 6.27 -9.79
C ILE A 71 3.07 7.47 -10.27
N LYS A 72 3.10 7.75 -11.58
CA LYS A 72 2.35 8.87 -12.19
C LYS A 72 0.88 8.56 -12.48
N GLN A 73 0.39 7.37 -12.12
CA GLN A 73 -1.02 7.03 -12.29
C GLN A 73 -1.79 7.29 -11.00
N THR A 74 -2.95 7.94 -11.13
CA THR A 74 -3.90 8.21 -10.04
C THR A 74 -4.67 6.98 -9.58
N ARG A 75 -4.60 5.89 -10.36
CA ARG A 75 -5.26 4.62 -10.08
C ARG A 75 -4.32 3.46 -10.41
N ASN A 76 -4.07 2.62 -9.41
CA ASN A 76 -3.37 1.36 -9.54
C ASN A 76 -4.24 0.20 -9.05
N VAL A 77 -4.00 -1.01 -9.55
CA VAL A 77 -4.65 -2.24 -9.09
C VAL A 77 -3.56 -3.19 -8.62
N VAL A 78 -3.71 -3.72 -7.41
CA VAL A 78 -2.78 -4.69 -6.81
C VAL A 78 -3.57 -5.91 -6.33
N ALA A 79 -2.88 -7.03 -6.15
CA ALA A 79 -3.48 -8.26 -5.66
C ALA A 79 -3.65 -8.21 -4.14
N ILE A 80 -4.74 -8.80 -3.64
CA ILE A 80 -4.86 -9.23 -2.25
C ILE A 80 -4.23 -10.63 -2.18
N ILE A 81 -3.13 -10.76 -1.47
CA ILE A 81 -2.31 -11.97 -1.43
C ILE A 81 -2.55 -12.85 -0.19
N GLY A 82 -3.32 -12.35 0.77
CA GLY A 82 -3.70 -13.12 1.95
C GLY A 82 -4.26 -12.25 3.06
N GLY A 83 -4.47 -12.89 4.20
CA GLY A 83 -4.87 -12.21 5.42
C GLY A 83 -4.85 -13.15 6.62
N THR A 84 -5.17 -12.59 7.78
CA THR A 84 -5.20 -13.31 9.07
C THR A 84 -6.57 -13.16 9.73
N HIS A 85 -6.88 -14.04 10.70
CA HIS A 85 -8.12 -14.01 11.49
C HIS A 85 -9.40 -13.93 10.64
N ASP A 86 -10.18 -12.84 10.74
CA ASP A 86 -11.40 -12.61 9.96
C ASP A 86 -11.13 -12.67 8.45
N PHE A 87 -9.90 -12.40 8.04
CA PHE A 87 -9.46 -12.29 6.65
C PHE A 87 -8.60 -13.46 6.18
N ARG A 88 -8.57 -14.61 6.90
CA ARG A 88 -7.69 -15.74 6.61
C ARG A 88 -7.80 -16.37 5.21
N ARG A 89 -8.85 -16.04 4.45
CA ARG A 89 -9.08 -16.52 3.06
C ARG A 89 -9.08 -15.38 2.04
N ALA A 90 -8.81 -14.16 2.48
CA ALA A 90 -8.90 -12.97 1.65
C ALA A 90 -8.00 -13.10 0.42
N ARG A 91 -8.60 -12.87 -0.72
CA ARG A 91 -7.99 -12.87 -2.06
C ARG A 91 -8.79 -11.95 -2.96
N GLY A 92 -8.21 -11.54 -4.08
CA GLY A 92 -8.86 -10.64 -5.03
C GLY A 92 -7.98 -9.45 -5.38
N GLU A 93 -8.61 -8.29 -5.54
CA GLU A 93 -7.95 -7.09 -6.04
C GLU A 93 -8.23 -5.89 -5.13
N ALA A 94 -7.21 -5.07 -4.92
CA ALA A 94 -7.33 -3.77 -4.30
C ALA A 94 -7.05 -2.68 -5.33
N THR A 95 -7.97 -1.72 -5.46
CA THR A 95 -7.72 -0.48 -6.21
C THR A 95 -7.13 0.55 -5.27
N LEU A 96 -5.91 1.00 -5.58
CA LEU A 96 -5.25 2.11 -4.89
C LEU A 96 -5.50 3.39 -5.68
N LYS A 97 -6.01 4.41 -5.02
CA LYS A 97 -6.09 5.76 -5.58
C LYS A 97 -5.11 6.66 -4.87
N THR A 98 -4.21 7.25 -5.65
CA THR A 98 -3.26 8.27 -5.20
C THR A 98 -3.82 9.64 -5.53
N GLY A 99 -3.71 10.57 -4.58
CA GLY A 99 -3.84 12.00 -4.88
C GLY A 99 -2.52 12.55 -5.43
N ASN A 100 -2.31 13.86 -5.36
CA ASN A 100 -0.97 14.46 -5.47
C ASN A 100 -0.12 14.11 -4.22
N GLY A 101 0.14 12.81 -3.98
CA GLY A 101 0.76 12.30 -2.75
C GLY A 101 0.51 10.81 -2.49
N PRO A 102 0.75 10.31 -1.25
CA PRO A 102 0.58 8.90 -0.88
C PRO A 102 -0.84 8.37 -1.14
N VAL A 103 -1.01 7.05 -1.10
CA VAL A 103 -2.33 6.40 -1.34
C VAL A 103 -3.36 6.98 -0.37
N THR A 104 -4.38 7.62 -0.91
CA THR A 104 -5.43 8.30 -0.12
C THR A 104 -6.68 7.46 0.05
N ARG A 105 -6.85 6.44 -0.81
CA ARG A 105 -8.00 5.54 -0.74
C ARG A 105 -7.67 4.15 -1.26
N VAL A 106 -8.04 3.14 -0.49
CA VAL A 106 -8.01 1.74 -0.89
C VAL A 106 -9.44 1.24 -1.05
N GLY A 107 -9.74 0.63 -2.21
CA GLY A 107 -11.00 -0.06 -2.46
C GLY A 107 -10.75 -1.56 -2.65
N LEU A 108 -11.22 -2.38 -1.72
CA LEU A 108 -11.12 -3.83 -1.79
C LEU A 108 -12.26 -4.41 -2.63
N ARG A 109 -11.96 -5.31 -3.56
CA ARG A 109 -12.94 -6.00 -4.43
C ARG A 109 -12.68 -7.50 -4.45
N ASN A 110 -13.74 -8.27 -4.65
CA ASN A 110 -13.71 -9.73 -4.76
C ASN A 110 -13.18 -10.46 -3.52
N LEU A 111 -13.32 -9.86 -2.32
CA LEU A 111 -13.04 -10.53 -1.05
C LEU A 111 -13.92 -11.78 -0.94
N ARG A 112 -13.28 -12.96 -0.97
CA ARG A 112 -13.89 -14.27 -0.74
C ARG A 112 -13.29 -14.93 0.49
#